data_AF-A0AAU0L3D4-F1
#
_entry.id   AF-A0AAU0L3D4-F1
#
_cell.length_a   1.000
_cell.length_b   1.000
_cell.length_c   1.000
_cell.angle_alpha   90.00
_cell.angle_beta   90.00
_cell.angle_gamma   90.00
#
_symmetry.space_group_name_H-M   'P 1'
#
loop_
_entity.id
_entity.type
_entity.pdbx_description
1 polymer ?
#
loop_
_entity_poly.entity_id
_entity_poly.type
_entity_poly.pdbx_seq_one_letter_code
_entity_poly.pdbx_strand_id
1 'polypeptide(L)'
;MGDPVGTSSAFGELLWKFKEQADRFGAKIVFYQISEEYLPIYLDLGLSLLKLGQEARVELSQFGLEGKKRDNLRRGRNKLIKQNYYFEVLERDAVVANINRLKEISDAWLTQKQVREKRFSLGFLVKPISAERGWQLHDHLKVKLWLLPICGKLFHMKSFL
;
A
#
# COMPACT_ATOMS: atom_id res chain seq x y z
N MET A 1 0.08 -2.57 14.07
CA MET A 1 0.80 -2.46 12.78
C MET A 1 0.95 -0.98 12.48
N GLY A 2 2.17 -0.53 12.20
CA GLY A 2 2.52 0.87 12.11
C GLY A 2 2.32 1.60 13.43
N ASP A 3 2.43 2.92 13.34
CA ASP A 3 2.08 3.82 14.43
C ASP A 3 0.57 3.84 14.70
N PRO A 4 0.16 4.27 15.91
CA PRO A 4 -1.22 4.63 16.17
C PRO A 4 -1.79 5.60 15.13
N VAL A 5 -3.09 5.49 14.88
CA VAL A 5 -3.81 6.36 13.94
C VAL A 5 -4.74 7.26 14.73
N GLY A 6 -4.65 8.57 14.51
CA GLY A 6 -5.45 9.58 15.20
C GLY A 6 -4.59 10.75 15.69
N THR A 7 -5.04 11.39 16.77
CA THR A 7 -4.34 12.54 17.36
C THR A 7 -3.09 12.10 18.11
N SER A 8 -1.94 12.66 17.74
CA SER A 8 -0.62 12.29 18.29
C SER A 8 -0.51 12.48 19.81
N SER A 9 -1.23 13.44 20.39
CA SER A 9 -1.26 13.65 21.84
C SER A 9 -1.81 12.46 22.63
N ALA A 10 -2.62 11.60 22.01
CA ALA A 10 -3.18 10.41 22.64
C ALA A 10 -2.30 9.15 22.48
N PHE A 11 -1.22 9.21 21.71
CA PHE A 11 -0.46 8.01 21.34
C PHE A 11 0.23 7.34 22.53
N GLY A 12 0.82 8.11 23.43
CA GLY A 12 1.49 7.56 24.62
C GLY A 12 0.53 6.76 25.50
N GLU A 13 -0.62 7.34 25.85
CA GLU A 13 -1.64 6.67 26.67
C GLU A 13 -2.20 5.42 25.96
N LEU A 14 -2.48 5.51 24.66
CA LEU A 14 -3.00 4.40 23.88
C LEU A 14 -2.02 3.23 23.84
N LEU A 15 -0.74 3.49 23.60
CA LEU A 15 0.29 2.46 23.55
C LEU A 15 0.54 1.83 24.93
N TRP A 16 0.46 2.62 26.01
CA TRP A 16 0.53 2.11 27.37
C TRP A 16 -0.64 1.15 27.67
N LYS A 17 -1.87 1.56 27.37
CA LYS A 17 -3.07 0.71 27.52
C LYS A 17 -2.96 -0.57 26.71
N PHE A 18 -2.44 -0.48 25.49
CA PHE A 18 -2.21 -1.66 24.65
C PHE A 18 -1.20 -2.63 25.28
N LYS A 19 -0.11 -2.12 25.85
CA LYS A 19 0.86 -2.92 26.61
C LYS A 19 0.21 -3.61 27.81
N GLU A 20 -0.51 -2.87 28.64
CA GLU A 20 -1.20 -3.44 29.81
C GLU A 20 -2.17 -4.55 29.43
N GLN A 21 -2.90 -4.40 28.33
CA GLN A 21 -3.78 -5.45 27.85
C GLN A 21 -3.00 -6.68 27.41
N ALA A 22 -1.93 -6.53 26.63
CA ALA A 22 -1.09 -7.65 26.22
C ALA A 22 -0.49 -8.39 27.43
N ASP A 23 -0.01 -7.63 28.44
CA ASP A 23 0.54 -8.18 29.68
C ASP A 23 -0.52 -9.02 30.43
N ARG A 24 -1.79 -8.57 30.49
CA ARG A 24 -2.90 -9.35 31.09
C ARG A 24 -3.17 -10.68 30.38
N PHE A 25 -2.88 -10.76 29.08
CA PHE A 25 -2.99 -11.99 28.29
C PHE A 25 -1.69 -12.81 28.26
N GLY A 26 -0.64 -12.40 28.99
CA GLY A 26 0.67 -13.04 28.96
C GLY A 26 1.36 -12.94 27.59
N ALA A 27 0.98 -11.97 26.77
CA ALA A 27 1.48 -11.77 25.43
C ALA A 27 2.60 -10.71 25.38
N LYS A 28 3.52 -10.85 24.44
CA LYS A 28 4.53 -9.83 24.13
C LYS A 28 4.01 -8.92 23.02
N ILE A 29 4.17 -7.61 23.21
CA ILE A 29 3.86 -6.61 22.18
C ILE A 29 4.99 -6.50 21.16
N VAL A 30 4.60 -6.35 19.89
CA VAL A 30 5.51 -6.08 18.77
C VAL A 30 4.85 -5.05 17.85
N PHE A 31 5.58 -4.00 17.51
CA PHE A 31 5.15 -3.01 16.53
C PHE A 31 5.97 -3.16 15.25
N TYR A 32 5.27 -3.26 14.12
CA TYR A 32 5.86 -3.51 12.80
C TYR A 32 5.68 -2.28 11.91
N GLN A 33 6.76 -1.80 11.27
CA GLN A 33 6.77 -0.60 10.40
C GLN A 33 6.32 0.70 11.09
N ILE A 34 6.85 0.94 12.29
CA ILE A 34 6.71 2.23 12.98
C ILE A 34 7.57 3.30 12.30
N SER A 35 7.16 4.56 12.39
CA SER A 35 7.95 5.68 11.88
C SER A 35 9.04 6.12 12.86
N GLU A 36 10.03 6.83 12.33
CA GLU A 36 11.12 7.41 13.14
C GLU A 36 10.62 8.51 14.10
N GLU A 37 9.48 9.13 13.78
CA GLU A 37 8.90 10.26 14.54
C GLU A 37 8.51 9.87 15.97
N TYR A 38 8.04 8.64 16.18
CA TYR A 38 7.51 8.19 17.47
C TYR A 38 8.43 7.21 18.22
N LEU A 39 9.68 7.03 17.77
CA LEU A 39 10.64 6.13 18.42
C LEU A 39 10.80 6.36 19.93
N PRO A 40 10.87 7.60 20.44
CA PRO A 40 10.98 7.83 21.88
C PRO A 40 9.87 7.15 22.69
N ILE A 41 8.63 7.20 22.21
CA ILE A 41 7.47 6.61 22.89
C ILE A 41 7.62 5.09 23.01
N TYR A 42 8.14 4.42 21.97
CA TYR A 42 8.37 2.98 22.01
C TYR A 42 9.53 2.58 22.92
N LEU A 43 10.57 3.40 23.02
CA LEU A 43 11.67 3.20 23.96
C LEU A 43 11.20 3.35 25.41
N ASP A 44 10.35 4.34 25.68
CA ASP A 44 9.76 4.57 27.01
C ASP A 44 8.86 3.39 27.45
N LEU A 45 8.26 2.67 26.50
CA LEU A 45 7.51 1.42 26.75
C LEU A 45 8.42 0.21 27.04
N GLY A 46 9.74 0.39 27.01
CA GLY A 46 10.74 -0.65 27.24
C GLY A 46 10.99 -1.55 26.03
N LEU A 47 10.66 -1.09 24.81
CA LEU A 47 10.87 -1.87 23.59
C LEU A 47 12.25 -1.63 23.00
N SER A 48 12.79 -2.67 22.36
CA SER A 48 14.00 -2.56 21.54
C SER A 48 13.63 -2.30 20.08
N LEU A 49 14.48 -1.55 19.39
CA LEU A 49 14.27 -1.16 17.99
C LEU A 49 15.09 -2.02 17.05
N LEU A 50 14.47 -2.44 15.94
CA LEU A 50 15.14 -3.12 14.83
C LEU A 50 14.82 -2.39 13.52
N LYS A 51 15.85 -1.90 12.82
CA LYS A 51 15.66 -1.25 11.52
C LYS A 51 15.25 -2.30 10.48
N LEU A 52 14.01 -2.19 9.99
CA LEU A 52 13.47 -3.11 8.98
C LEU A 52 13.82 -2.71 7.54
N GLY A 53 13.89 -1.40 7.27
CA GLY A 53 14.09 -0.89 5.92
C GLY A 53 13.85 0.61 5.81
N GLN A 54 13.62 1.07 4.58
CA GLN A 54 13.32 2.47 4.27
C GLN A 54 12.08 2.56 3.38
N GLU A 55 11.37 3.67 3.51
CA GLU A 55 10.19 3.99 2.71
C GLU A 55 10.56 5.05 1.65
N ALA A 56 10.26 4.78 0.37
CA ALA A 56 10.55 5.73 -0.71
C ALA A 56 9.44 6.79 -0.82
N ARG A 57 9.68 8.00 -0.29
CA ARG A 57 8.72 9.11 -0.37
C ARG A 57 9.01 10.01 -1.58
N VAL A 58 7.96 10.35 -2.33
CA VAL A 58 8.04 11.23 -3.50
C VAL A 58 7.22 12.49 -3.23
N GLU A 59 7.90 13.65 -3.19
CA GLU A 59 7.24 14.94 -3.07
C GLU A 59 6.53 15.30 -4.39
N LEU A 60 5.20 15.30 -4.37
CA LEU A 60 4.37 15.49 -5.57
C LEU A 60 4.36 16.94 -6.08
N SER A 61 4.46 17.93 -5.19
CA SER A 61 4.54 19.36 -5.53
C SER A 61 5.72 19.68 -6.45
N GLN A 62 6.80 18.91 -6.33
CA GLN A 62 8.02 19.05 -7.14
C GLN A 62 8.16 17.93 -8.19
N PHE A 63 7.09 17.16 -8.41
CA PHE A 63 7.13 16.02 -9.33
C PHE A 63 6.73 16.42 -10.75
N GLY A 64 7.72 16.47 -11.65
CA GLY A 64 7.52 16.51 -13.11
C GLY A 64 8.23 15.37 -13.83
N LEU A 65 7.76 15.03 -15.03
CA LEU A 65 8.41 14.06 -15.94
C LEU A 65 9.35 14.72 -16.95
N GLU A 66 9.45 16.04 -16.90
CA GLU A 66 10.33 16.83 -17.77
C GLU A 66 11.79 16.76 -17.32
N GLY A 67 12.69 17.05 -18.28
CA GLY A 67 14.13 17.07 -18.05
C GLY A 67 14.79 15.69 -18.03
N LYS A 68 16.10 15.69 -17.79
CA LYS A 68 16.95 14.48 -17.89
C LYS A 68 16.81 13.53 -16.71
N LYS A 69 16.52 14.05 -15.51
CA LYS A 69 16.51 13.26 -14.25
C LYS A 69 15.52 12.09 -14.26
N ARG A 70 14.42 12.21 -15.01
CA ARG A 70 13.33 11.21 -15.07
C ARG A 70 13.02 10.77 -16.50
N ASP A 71 14.01 10.88 -17.39
CA ASP A 71 13.87 10.49 -18.79
C ASP A 71 13.50 9.00 -18.95
N ASN A 72 13.98 8.13 -18.05
CA ASN A 72 13.58 6.72 -18.00
C ASN A 72 12.06 6.53 -17.79
N LEU A 73 11.46 7.24 -16.82
CA LEU A 73 10.03 7.19 -16.54
C LEU A 73 9.21 7.73 -17.72
N ARG A 74 9.64 8.87 -18.30
CA ARG A 74 8.99 9.47 -19.46
C ARG A 74 9.05 8.55 -20.69
N ARG A 75 10.20 7.92 -20.95
CA ARG A 75 10.34 6.92 -22.02
C ARG A 75 9.43 5.72 -21.80
N GLY A 76 9.37 5.19 -20.58
CA GLY A 76 8.47 4.10 -20.20
C GLY A 76 7.00 4.44 -20.47
N ARG A 77 6.54 5.60 -19.99
CA ARG A 77 5.18 6.12 -20.24
C ARG A 77 4.90 6.24 -21.74
N ASN A 78 5.78 6.90 -22.49
CA ASN A 78 5.58 7.12 -23.92
C ASN A 78 5.56 5.82 -24.72
N LYS A 79 6.33 4.80 -24.32
CA LYS A 79 6.28 3.45 -24.91
C LYS A 79 4.91 2.82 -24.72
N LEU A 80 4.35 2.88 -23.51
CA LEU A 80 3.01 2.35 -23.22
C LEU A 80 1.92 3.09 -24.03
N ILE A 81 2.00 4.41 -24.11
CA ILE A 81 1.07 5.21 -24.94
C ILE A 81 1.17 4.81 -26.42
N LYS A 82 2.38 4.63 -26.97
CA LYS A 82 2.56 4.17 -28.35
C LYS A 82 2.00 2.77 -28.60
N GLN A 83 1.94 1.94 -27.56
CA GLN A 83 1.29 0.64 -27.59
C GLN A 83 -0.21 0.73 -27.27
N ASN A 84 -0.77 1.94 -27.24
CA ASN A 84 -2.18 2.26 -26.96
C ASN A 84 -2.69 1.82 -25.58
N TYR A 85 -1.82 1.81 -24.59
CA TYR A 85 -2.25 1.63 -23.21
C TYR A 85 -2.79 2.95 -22.67
N TYR A 86 -3.84 2.86 -21.86
CA TYR A 86 -4.37 4.00 -21.10
C TYR A 86 -4.57 3.64 -19.63
N PHE A 87 -4.57 4.66 -18.79
CA PHE A 87 -4.68 4.56 -17.34
C PHE A 87 -5.93 5.29 -16.87
N GLU A 88 -6.67 4.68 -15.96
CA GLU A 88 -7.89 5.23 -15.38
C GLU A 88 -7.91 5.04 -13.86
N VAL A 89 -8.43 6.04 -13.14
CA VAL A 89 -8.75 5.91 -11.72
C VAL A 89 -10.24 5.62 -11.59
N LEU A 90 -10.57 4.46 -11.05
CA LEU A 90 -11.95 4.07 -10.77
C LEU A 90 -12.39 4.57 -9.40
N GLU A 91 -13.54 5.23 -9.40
CA GLU A 91 -14.29 5.53 -8.18
C GLU A 91 -14.91 4.26 -7.59
N ARG A 92 -15.32 4.35 -6.32
CA ARG A 92 -15.86 3.22 -5.53
C ARG A 92 -16.89 2.38 -6.29
N ASP A 93 -17.90 3.01 -6.88
CA ASP A 93 -18.99 2.30 -7.54
C ASP A 93 -18.51 1.55 -8.79
N ALA A 94 -17.59 2.15 -9.56
CA ALA A 94 -16.97 1.50 -10.69
C ALA A 94 -16.07 0.33 -10.27
N VAL A 95 -15.38 0.44 -9.12
CA VAL A 95 -14.61 -0.68 -8.54
C VAL A 95 -15.54 -1.83 -8.16
N VAL A 96 -16.66 -1.54 -7.51
CA VAL A 96 -17.66 -2.55 -7.12
C VAL A 96 -18.26 -3.21 -8.36
N ALA A 97 -18.62 -2.44 -9.39
CA ALA A 97 -19.14 -2.97 -10.64
C ALA A 97 -18.15 -3.91 -11.37
N ASN A 98 -16.85 -3.66 -11.23
CA ASN A 98 -15.80 -4.43 -11.91
C ASN A 98 -15.14 -5.53 -11.04
N ILE A 99 -15.69 -5.84 -9.86
CA ILE A 99 -15.03 -6.74 -8.90
C ILE A 99 -14.72 -8.14 -9.45
N ASN A 100 -15.65 -8.74 -10.19
CA ASN A 100 -15.43 -10.08 -10.72
C ASN A 100 -14.26 -10.09 -11.72
N ARG A 101 -14.18 -9.05 -12.56
CA ARG A 101 -13.06 -8.88 -13.49
C ARG A 101 -11.74 -8.65 -12.78
N LEU A 102 -11.74 -7.83 -11.72
CA LEU A 102 -10.57 -7.61 -10.87
C LEU A 102 -10.08 -8.91 -10.22
N LYS A 103 -11.01 -9.75 -9.78
CA LYS A 103 -10.69 -11.07 -9.21
C LYS A 103 -10.02 -11.99 -10.23
N GLU A 104 -10.55 -12.08 -11.45
CA GLU A 104 -9.94 -12.90 -12.52
C GLU A 104 -8.48 -12.51 -12.77
N ILE A 105 -8.20 -11.21 -12.81
CA ILE A 105 -6.85 -10.68 -13.03
C ILE A 105 -5.94 -11.01 -11.84
N SER A 106 -6.44 -10.88 -10.62
CA SER A 106 -5.71 -11.23 -9.40
C SER A 106 -5.37 -12.72 -9.36
N ASP A 107 -6.34 -13.59 -9.63
CA ASP A 107 -6.17 -15.05 -9.61
C ASP A 107 -5.19 -15.52 -10.69
N ALA A 108 -5.26 -14.93 -11.90
CA ALA A 108 -4.31 -15.19 -12.98
C ALA A 108 -2.88 -14.82 -12.58
N TRP A 109 -2.69 -13.68 -11.90
CA TRP A 109 -1.37 -13.26 -11.42
C TRP A 109 -0.81 -14.17 -10.33
N LEU A 110 -1.63 -14.53 -9.33
CA LEU A 110 -1.24 -15.43 -8.25
C LEU A 110 -0.80 -16.79 -8.80
N THR A 111 -1.56 -17.30 -9.78
CA THR A 111 -1.26 -18.55 -10.49
C THR A 111 0.03 -18.44 -11.28
N GLN A 112 0.20 -17.38 -12.08
CA GLN A 112 1.41 -17.20 -12.89
C GLN A 112 2.67 -17.08 -12.03
N LYS A 113 2.60 -16.35 -10.92
CA LYS A 113 3.74 -16.14 -10.01
C LYS A 113 3.90 -17.27 -9.00
N GLN A 114 3.01 -18.27 -8.98
CA GLN A 114 3.02 -19.40 -8.03
C GLN A 114 3.08 -18.93 -6.57
N VAL A 115 2.32 -17.87 -6.24
CA VAL A 115 2.26 -17.29 -4.89
C VAL A 115 0.85 -17.29 -4.35
N ARG A 116 0.72 -17.33 -3.03
CA ARG A 116 -0.56 -17.16 -2.32
C ARG A 116 -0.72 -15.72 -1.86
N GLU A 117 -1.97 -15.34 -1.60
CA GLU A 117 -2.26 -14.05 -0.97
C GLU A 117 -1.53 -13.93 0.38
N LYS A 118 -0.99 -12.74 0.61
CA LYS A 118 -0.40 -12.36 1.89
C LYS A 118 -1.45 -11.60 2.70
N ARG A 119 -1.29 -11.58 4.02
CA ARG A 119 -2.16 -10.87 4.96
C ARG A 119 -1.32 -10.02 5.91
N PHE A 120 -1.97 -9.41 6.90
CA PHE A 120 -1.38 -8.54 7.91
C PHE A 120 -0.95 -7.17 7.37
N SER A 121 0.21 -7.05 6.74
CA SER A 121 0.72 -5.77 6.20
C SER A 121 0.41 -5.53 4.73
N LEU A 122 -0.17 -6.53 4.06
CA LEU A 122 -0.57 -6.45 2.67
C LEU A 122 -2.08 -6.69 2.55
N GLY A 123 -2.72 -5.86 1.73
CA GLY A 123 -4.11 -6.04 1.35
C GLY A 123 -4.30 -7.29 0.51
N PHE A 124 -5.50 -7.85 0.57
CA PHE A 124 -5.93 -9.02 -0.19
C PHE A 124 -7.39 -8.82 -0.62
N LEU A 125 -7.84 -9.55 -1.64
CA LEU A 125 -9.13 -9.29 -2.26
C LEU A 125 -10.25 -9.99 -1.46
N VAL A 126 -11.08 -9.23 -0.75
CA VAL A 126 -12.24 -9.72 0.03
C VAL A 126 -13.55 -9.11 -0.42
N LYS A 127 -14.65 -9.88 -0.27
CA LYS A 127 -16.03 -9.39 -0.40
C LYS A 127 -16.66 -9.19 0.99
N PRO A 128 -17.44 -8.11 1.21
CA PRO A 128 -17.58 -6.95 0.33
C PRO A 128 -16.30 -6.10 0.31
N ILE A 129 -15.99 -5.47 -0.84
CA ILE A 129 -14.86 -4.55 -0.91
C ILE A 129 -15.20 -3.27 -0.14
N SER A 130 -14.36 -2.90 0.81
CA SER A 130 -14.41 -1.61 1.51
C SER A 130 -13.51 -0.54 0.86
N ALA A 131 -12.96 -0.80 -0.33
CA ALA A 131 -12.06 0.13 -1.01
C ALA A 131 -12.78 1.39 -1.48
N GLU A 132 -12.18 2.55 -1.20
CA GLU A 132 -12.73 3.86 -1.59
C GLU A 132 -12.38 4.22 -3.04
N ARG A 133 -11.21 3.81 -3.56
CA ARG A 133 -10.73 4.08 -4.94
C ARG A 133 -9.85 2.95 -5.46
N GLY A 134 -9.70 2.82 -6.78
CA GLY A 134 -8.83 1.84 -7.44
C GLY A 134 -8.17 2.41 -8.70
N TRP A 135 -6.99 1.92 -9.08
CA TRP A 135 -6.25 2.35 -10.27
C TRP A 135 -6.22 1.22 -11.29
N GLN A 136 -6.65 1.44 -12.53
CA GLN A 136 -6.64 0.45 -13.61
C GLN A 136 -5.75 0.87 -14.78
N LEU A 137 -5.02 -0.09 -15.34
CA LEU A 137 -4.32 0.06 -16.61
C LEU A 137 -4.97 -0.87 -17.65
N HIS A 138 -5.30 -0.30 -18.81
CA HIS A 138 -5.98 -0.98 -19.91
C HIS A 138 -5.06 -1.10 -21.13
N ASP A 139 -5.24 -2.18 -21.89
CA ASP A 139 -4.76 -2.37 -23.27
C ASP A 139 -5.96 -2.81 -24.09
N HIS A 140 -6.31 -2.07 -25.15
CA HIS A 140 -7.39 -2.18 -26.16
C HIS A 140 -8.66 -3.04 -25.95
N LEU A 141 -8.66 -4.11 -25.15
CA LEU A 141 -9.83 -4.89 -24.72
C LEU A 141 -9.72 -5.49 -23.29
N LYS A 142 -8.63 -5.27 -22.53
CA LYS A 142 -8.39 -5.94 -21.22
C LYS A 142 -7.67 -5.04 -20.20
N VAL A 143 -8.20 -4.98 -18.98
CA VAL A 143 -7.48 -4.51 -17.78
C VAL A 143 -6.30 -5.47 -17.52
N LYS A 144 -5.08 -4.93 -17.39
CA LYS A 144 -3.85 -5.73 -17.16
C LYS A 144 -3.22 -5.51 -15.79
N LEU A 145 -3.47 -4.38 -15.14
CA LEU A 145 -2.90 -4.08 -13.84
C LEU A 145 -3.91 -3.31 -12.99
N TRP A 146 -3.97 -3.65 -11.71
CA TRP A 146 -4.74 -2.92 -10.73
C TRP A 146 -3.95 -2.65 -9.46
N LEU A 147 -4.10 -1.44 -8.92
CA LEU A 147 -3.53 -1.02 -7.63
C LEU A 147 -4.62 -0.36 -6.79
N LEU A 148 -4.65 -0.67 -5.49
CA LEU A 148 -5.47 0.06 -4.52
C LEU A 148 -4.66 1.23 -3.96
N PRO A 149 -5.01 2.49 -4.27
CA PRO A 149 -4.45 3.62 -3.55
C PRO A 149 -4.97 3.61 -2.11
N ILE A 150 -4.08 3.48 -1.13
CA ILE A 150 -4.38 3.87 0.25
C ILE A 150 -3.91 5.32 0.38
N CYS A 151 -4.84 6.23 0.64
CA CYS A 151 -4.51 7.64 0.87
C CYS A 151 -3.61 7.71 2.12
N GLY A 152 -2.30 7.91 1.94
CA GLY A 152 -1.34 8.09 3.04
C GLY A 152 -0.40 6.92 3.39
N LYS A 153 -0.44 5.76 2.71
CA LYS A 153 0.58 4.71 2.87
C LYS A 153 1.01 4.12 1.53
N LEU A 154 2.32 3.90 1.40
CA LEU A 154 3.04 3.65 0.15
C LEU A 154 2.48 2.52 -0.73
N PHE A 155 2.59 2.75 -2.04
CA PHE A 155 2.32 1.79 -3.10
C PHE A 155 3.31 0.62 -3.07
N HIS A 156 2.80 -0.61 -3.12
CA HIS A 156 3.56 -1.74 -3.67
C HIS A 156 3.12 -1.95 -5.12
N MET A 157 3.95 -1.46 -6.03
CA MET A 157 3.76 -1.60 -7.47
C MET A 157 4.04 -3.06 -7.86
N LYS A 158 3.00 -3.88 -8.02
CA LYS A 158 3.13 -5.19 -8.66
C LYS A 158 3.25 -4.96 -10.17
N SER A 159 4.48 -4.80 -10.66
CA SER A 159 4.72 -4.72 -12.11
C SER A 159 4.35 -6.04 -12.78
N PHE A 160 3.52 -5.97 -13.83
CA PHE A 160 3.42 -7.02 -14.84
C PHE A 160 4.42 -6.70 -15.95
N LEU A 161 5.60 -7.28 -15.84
CA LEU A 161 6.44 -7.64 -16.97
C LEU A 161 6.85 -9.11 -16.78
#